data_AF-A0A9X0D7B3-F1
#
_entry.id   AF-A0A9X0D7B3-F1
#
_cell.length_a   1.000
_cell.length_b   1.000
_cell.length_c   1.000
_cell.angle_alpha   90.00
_cell.angle_beta   90.00
_cell.angle_gamma   90.00
#
_symmetry.space_group_name_H-M   'P 1'
#
loop_
_entity.id
_entity.type
_entity.pdbx_description
1 polymer ?
#
loop_
_entity_poly.entity_id
_entity_poly.type
_entity_poly.pdbx_seq_one_letter_code
_entity_poly.pdbx_strand_id
1 'polypeptide(L)'
;MVGSDICLVARDHGPAVQLDIFRKGTHGERLLSADLVPCFQVGPHYYVAKTYTTWRRSVSSPDLLWRQSFSLKEKEILEYMDRDHGCRHELLRIVKTIVKRHPESFKKLAKDSYCLKTAFMYYIGKGGQNWLGDNALGEHFLGFLGELQSYLERGNLPHYWLPGVDLLDDIGRRVLVQMANRLKKILNNELVRNKILA
;
A
#
# COMPACT_ATOMS: atom_id res chain seq x y z
N MET A 1 16.85 39.60 9.01
CA MET A 1 16.02 38.38 9.09
C MET A 1 15.96 37.78 7.70
N VAL A 2 16.61 36.63 7.49
CA VAL A 2 16.51 35.88 6.22
C VAL A 2 15.12 35.24 6.22
N GLY A 3 14.20 35.76 5.42
CA GLY A 3 12.88 35.16 5.26
C GLY A 3 13.02 33.79 4.62
N SER A 4 12.32 32.79 5.13
CA SER A 4 12.36 31.43 4.58
C SER A 4 11.96 31.41 3.10
N ASP A 5 12.78 30.81 2.23
CA ASP A 5 12.62 30.71 0.77
C ASP A 5 11.47 29.79 0.31
N ILE A 6 10.54 29.48 1.21
CA ILE A 6 9.44 28.54 0.99
C ILE A 6 8.09 29.18 1.27
N CYS A 7 7.08 28.75 0.52
CA CYS A 7 5.67 29.07 0.72
C CYS A 7 4.91 27.79 1.11
N LEU A 8 4.01 27.89 2.09
CA LEU A 8 3.21 26.78 2.60
C LEU A 8 1.74 27.05 2.32
N VAL A 9 1.05 26.08 1.72
CA VAL A 9 -0.39 26.15 1.46
C VAL A 9 -1.07 24.94 2.09
N ALA A 10 -1.92 25.19 3.08
CA ALA A 10 -2.76 24.17 3.68
C ALA A 10 -4.07 24.02 2.88
N ARG A 11 -4.50 22.78 2.65
CA ARG A 11 -5.77 22.45 1.99
C ARG A 11 -6.45 21.28 2.69
N ASP A 12 -7.77 21.26 2.64
CA ASP A 12 -8.56 20.13 3.12
C ASP A 12 -8.30 18.89 2.27
N HIS A 13 -8.03 17.76 2.91
CA HIS A 13 -7.76 16.48 2.23
C HIS A 13 -8.42 15.31 2.98
N GLY A 14 -9.75 15.35 3.06
CA GLY A 14 -10.54 14.38 3.80
C GLY A 14 -10.27 14.47 5.31
N PRO A 15 -9.88 13.37 5.99
CA PRO A 15 -9.56 13.41 7.42
C PRO A 15 -8.17 14.03 7.71
N ALA A 16 -7.38 14.35 6.68
CA ALA A 16 -6.06 14.95 6.80
C ALA A 16 -6.05 16.41 6.31
N VAL A 17 -5.04 17.16 6.74
CA VAL A 17 -4.71 18.47 6.17
C VAL A 17 -3.52 18.29 5.25
N GLN A 18 -3.68 18.55 3.95
CA GLN A 18 -2.57 18.51 3.00
C GLN A 18 -1.81 19.83 3.07
N LEU A 19 -0.51 19.75 3.34
CA LEU A 19 0.42 20.88 3.32
C LEU A 19 1.27 20.79 2.05
N ASP A 20 1.02 21.68 1.10
CA ASP A 20 1.87 21.85 -0.08
C ASP A 20 2.98 22.86 0.20
N ILE A 21 4.22 22.46 -0.09
CA ILE A 21 5.44 23.24 0.09
C ILE A 21 5.95 23.66 -1.28
N PHE A 22 6.06 24.96 -1.52
CA PHE A 22 6.53 25.55 -2.77
C PHE A 22 7.83 26.31 -2.57
N ARG A 23 8.69 26.32 -3.58
CA ARG A 23 9.83 27.26 -3.63
C ARG A 23 9.33 28.66 -3.94
N LYS A 24 9.79 29.68 -3.21
CA LYS A 24 9.56 31.08 -3.58
C LYS A 24 10.45 31.44 -4.78
N GLY A 25 9.85 32.03 -5.81
CA GLY A 25 10.54 32.34 -7.07
C GLY A 25 10.23 31.34 -8.21
N THR A 26 10.60 31.72 -9.43
CA THR A 26 10.35 31.08 -10.74
C THR A 26 9.22 30.05 -10.76
N HIS A 27 8.02 30.52 -11.10
CA HIS A 27 6.80 29.74 -11.41
C HIS A 27 6.10 28.98 -10.28
N GLY A 28 6.59 29.00 -9.03
CA GLY A 28 5.89 28.34 -7.93
C GLY A 28 5.91 26.82 -8.05
N GLU A 29 7.10 26.25 -8.30
CA GLU A 29 7.31 24.81 -8.32
C GLU A 29 6.96 24.19 -6.96
N ARG A 30 6.10 23.17 -6.96
CA ARG A 30 5.76 22.39 -5.77
C ARG A 30 6.90 21.42 -5.45
N LEU A 31 7.53 21.62 -4.30
CA LEU A 31 8.64 20.79 -3.83
C LEU A 31 8.13 19.48 -3.21
N LEU A 32 7.11 19.59 -2.35
CA LEU A 32 6.58 18.47 -1.58
C LEU A 32 5.11 18.71 -1.25
N SER A 33 4.37 17.62 -1.11
CA SER A 33 3.08 17.58 -0.45
C SER A 33 3.15 16.62 0.72
N ALA A 34 2.68 17.04 1.88
CA ALA A 34 2.59 16.21 3.08
C ALA A 34 1.16 16.17 3.60
N ASP A 35 0.65 14.97 3.90
CA ASP A 35 -0.63 14.82 4.57
C ASP A 35 -0.41 14.79 6.08
N LEU A 36 -0.91 15.82 6.77
CA LEU A 36 -0.95 15.88 8.23
C LEU A 36 -2.20 15.14 8.70
N VAL A 37 -2.01 13.90 9.18
CA VAL A 37 -3.09 13.02 9.61
C VAL A 37 -3.25 13.10 11.13
N PRO A 38 -4.40 13.58 11.65
CA PRO A 38 -4.69 13.55 13.08
C PRO A 38 -4.60 12.12 13.63
N CYS A 39 -3.89 11.98 14.75
CA CYS A 39 -3.64 10.71 15.39
C CYS A 39 -3.77 10.88 16.91
N PHE A 40 -4.38 9.90 17.58
CA PHE A 40 -4.30 9.78 19.02
C PHE A 40 -3.87 8.38 19.42
N GLN A 41 -3.38 8.27 20.66
CA GLN A 41 -2.97 7.02 21.26
C GLN A 41 -3.91 6.67 22.42
N VAL A 42 -4.40 5.43 22.44
CA VAL A 42 -5.12 4.84 23.58
C VAL A 42 -4.40 3.56 23.96
N GLY A 43 -3.79 3.55 25.15
CA GLY A 43 -2.92 2.46 25.58
C GLY A 43 -1.77 2.22 24.57
N PRO A 44 -1.54 0.98 24.10
CA PRO A 44 -0.50 0.66 23.12
C PRO A 44 -0.95 0.84 21.67
N HIS A 45 -2.12 1.44 21.42
CA HIS A 45 -2.74 1.50 20.10
C HIS A 45 -2.88 2.93 19.60
N TYR A 46 -2.64 3.11 18.31
CA TYR A 46 -2.79 4.38 17.62
C TYR A 46 -4.05 4.36 16.78
N TYR A 47 -4.68 5.52 16.62
CA TYR A 47 -5.91 5.67 15.85
C TYR A 47 -5.79 6.92 15.00
N VAL A 48 -6.23 6.83 13.74
CA VAL A 48 -6.25 7.93 12.78
C VAL A 48 -7.67 8.21 12.33
N ALA A 49 -7.97 9.47 12.08
CA ALA A 49 -9.27 9.88 11.54
C ALA A 49 -9.47 9.22 10.16
N LYS A 50 -10.64 8.61 9.94
CA LYS A 50 -10.97 8.01 8.66
C LYS A 50 -12.47 8.09 8.37
N THR A 51 -12.79 8.70 7.24
CA THR A 51 -14.15 8.67 6.70
C THR A 51 -14.44 7.31 6.08
N TYR A 52 -15.58 6.72 6.42
CA TYR A 52 -16.05 5.48 5.81
C TYR A 52 -17.10 5.80 4.76
N THR A 53 -16.77 5.58 3.49
CA THR A 53 -17.68 5.79 2.35
C THR A 53 -18.42 4.51 1.93
N THR A 54 -18.24 3.40 2.66
CA THR A 54 -18.80 2.11 2.30
C THR A 54 -20.27 1.99 2.67
N TRP A 55 -21.12 1.89 1.65
CA TRP A 55 -22.59 1.66 1.73
C TRP A 55 -23.04 0.42 2.52
N ARG A 56 -22.12 -0.49 2.87
CA ARG A 56 -22.45 -1.79 3.49
C ARG A 56 -22.69 -1.74 5.00
N ARG A 57 -22.28 -0.67 5.68
CA ARG A 57 -22.54 -0.47 7.11
C ARG A 57 -23.09 0.93 7.30
N SER A 58 -24.41 1.02 7.51
CA SER A 58 -25.02 2.29 7.89
C SER A 58 -24.51 2.65 9.28
N VAL A 59 -23.68 3.68 9.36
CA VAL A 59 -23.22 4.25 10.63
C VAL A 59 -23.81 5.66 10.70
N SER A 60 -24.39 6.03 11.84
CA SER A 60 -25.11 7.30 11.99
C SER A 60 -24.21 8.53 11.80
N SER A 61 -22.89 8.38 11.95
CA SER A 61 -21.92 9.47 11.81
C SER A 61 -20.59 8.94 11.25
N PRO A 62 -20.51 8.63 9.94
CA PRO A 62 -19.33 8.03 9.32
C PRO A 62 -18.08 8.91 9.36
N ASP A 63 -18.26 10.23 9.55
CA ASP A 63 -17.19 11.22 9.60
C ASP A 63 -16.54 11.32 11.00
N LEU A 64 -17.16 10.74 12.03
CA LEU A 64 -16.63 10.72 13.40
C LEU A 64 -15.85 9.43 13.72
N LEU A 65 -15.65 8.57 12.73
CA LEU A 65 -15.00 7.28 12.92
C LEU A 65 -13.47 7.39 12.89
N TRP A 66 -12.86 6.59 13.76
CA TRP A 66 -11.42 6.44 13.87
C TRP A 66 -11.03 5.01 13.51
N ARG A 67 -9.97 4.87 12.72
CA ARG A 67 -9.41 3.57 12.35
C ARG A 67 -8.13 3.35 13.15
N GLN A 68 -8.01 2.18 13.77
CA GLN A 68 -6.74 1.77 14.38
C GLN A 68 -5.62 1.76 13.32
N SER A 69 -4.51 2.39 13.64
CA SER A 69 -3.33 2.49 12.80
C SER A 69 -2.27 1.49 13.24
N PHE A 70 -1.67 0.84 12.25
CA PHE A 70 -0.58 -0.12 12.44
C PHE A 70 0.73 0.37 11.80
N SER A 71 0.80 1.62 11.35
CA SER A 71 1.93 2.14 10.58
C SER A 71 3.27 2.08 11.31
N LEU A 72 3.29 2.19 12.65
CA LEU A 72 4.52 2.00 13.42
C LEU A 72 4.97 0.53 13.46
N LYS A 73 4.03 -0.41 13.57
CA LYS A 73 4.32 -1.85 13.49
C LYS A 73 4.76 -2.27 12.09
N GLU A 74 4.13 -1.72 11.04
CA GLU A 74 4.59 -1.89 9.66
C GLU A 74 6.02 -1.38 9.51
N LYS A 75 6.33 -0.20 10.05
CA LYS A 75 7.66 0.40 9.97
C LYS A 75 8.72 -0.49 10.59
N GLU A 76 8.45 -1.08 11.75
CA GLU A 76 9.38 -1.99 12.43
C GLU A 76 9.71 -3.22 11.57
N ILE A 77 8.71 -3.82 10.91
CA ILE A 77 8.93 -4.95 9.99
C ILE A 77 9.77 -4.51 8.81
N LEU A 78 9.41 -3.38 8.18
CA LEU A 78 10.12 -2.87 7.01
C LEU A 78 11.56 -2.49 7.35
N GLU A 79 11.83 -1.88 8.51
CA GLU A 79 13.17 -1.45 8.91
C GLU A 79 14.16 -2.61 9.01
N TYR A 80 13.70 -3.80 9.40
CA TYR A 80 14.57 -4.93 9.71
C TYR A 80 14.53 -6.08 8.71
N MET A 81 13.64 -6.04 7.72
CA MET A 81 13.42 -7.19 6.84
C MET A 81 14.63 -7.56 5.97
N ASP A 82 15.56 -6.64 5.68
CA ASP A 82 16.77 -6.92 4.88
C ASP A 82 18.07 -6.79 5.70
N ARG A 83 18.02 -6.99 7.02
CA ARG A 83 19.24 -7.10 7.85
C ARG A 83 20.16 -8.24 7.41
N ASP A 84 19.60 -9.23 6.74
CA ASP A 84 20.30 -10.37 6.14
C ASP A 84 20.80 -10.08 4.72
N HIS A 85 20.76 -8.83 4.25
CA HIS A 85 21.11 -8.42 2.89
C HIS A 85 20.23 -9.02 1.78
N GLY A 86 19.00 -9.44 2.12
CA GLY A 86 18.01 -9.89 1.15
C GLY A 86 17.44 -8.78 0.25
N CYS A 87 16.58 -9.17 -0.68
CA CYS A 87 16.00 -8.28 -1.69
C CYS A 87 14.53 -7.87 -1.42
N ARG A 88 14.05 -7.93 -0.17
CA ARG A 88 12.63 -7.72 0.16
C ARG A 88 12.17 -6.29 -0.11
N HIS A 89 12.99 -5.29 0.22
CA HIS A 89 12.70 -3.89 -0.09
C HIS A 89 12.62 -3.66 -1.59
N GLU A 90 13.54 -4.25 -2.35
CA GLU A 90 13.58 -4.13 -3.79
C GLU A 90 12.33 -4.74 -4.43
N LEU A 91 11.97 -5.97 -4.03
CA LEU A 91 10.75 -6.63 -4.46
C LEU A 91 9.50 -5.77 -4.17
N LEU A 92 9.36 -5.28 -2.94
CA LEU A 92 8.21 -4.46 -2.56
C LEU A 92 8.16 -3.16 -3.39
N ARG A 93 9.31 -2.54 -3.67
CA ARG A 93 9.41 -1.34 -4.52
C ARG A 93 8.99 -1.63 -5.96
N ILE A 94 9.45 -2.73 -6.55
CA ILE A 94 9.10 -3.13 -7.92
C ILE A 94 7.60 -3.34 -8.02
N VAL A 95 7.01 -4.16 -7.14
CA VAL A 95 5.58 -4.47 -7.21
C VAL A 95 4.71 -3.24 -6.93
N LYS A 96 5.08 -2.40 -5.95
CA LYS A 96 4.39 -1.11 -5.73
C LYS A 96 4.43 -0.23 -6.97
N THR A 97 5.56 -0.19 -7.67
CA THR A 97 5.73 0.63 -8.88
C THR A 97 4.84 0.13 -10.00
N ILE A 98 4.83 -1.18 -10.26
CA ILE A 98 3.96 -1.80 -11.29
C ILE A 98 2.49 -1.51 -10.98
N VAL A 99 2.06 -1.76 -9.74
CA VAL A 99 0.66 -1.54 -9.32
C VAL A 99 0.28 -0.06 -9.48
N LYS A 100 1.17 0.87 -9.13
CA LYS A 100 0.95 2.33 -9.28
C LYS A 100 0.93 2.79 -10.74
N ARG A 101 1.75 2.22 -11.62
CA ARG A 101 1.79 2.55 -13.06
C ARG A 101 0.56 2.05 -13.82
N HIS A 102 -0.15 1.05 -13.28
CA HIS A 102 -1.31 0.45 -13.92
C HIS A 102 -2.58 0.54 -13.03
N PRO A 103 -3.02 1.76 -12.65
CA PRO A 103 -4.12 1.94 -11.70
C PRO A 103 -5.45 1.37 -12.18
N GLU A 104 -5.72 1.37 -13.49
CA GLU A 104 -6.93 0.76 -14.05
C GLU A 104 -6.93 -0.76 -13.95
N SER A 105 -5.74 -1.38 -13.99
CA SER A 105 -5.57 -2.83 -13.89
C SER A 105 -5.60 -3.32 -12.44
N PHE A 106 -5.17 -2.49 -11.48
CA PHE A 106 -4.98 -2.88 -10.08
C PHE A 106 -5.74 -1.98 -9.08
N LYS A 107 -6.81 -1.32 -9.53
CA LYS A 107 -7.65 -0.31 -8.83
C LYS A 107 -7.43 -0.18 -7.32
N LYS A 108 -7.92 -1.14 -6.53
CA LYS A 108 -7.83 -1.06 -5.07
C LYS A 108 -6.40 -1.17 -4.56
N LEU A 109 -5.60 -2.08 -5.10
CA LEU A 109 -4.19 -2.25 -4.72
C LEU A 109 -3.38 -0.99 -5.06
N ALA A 110 -3.73 -0.27 -6.13
CA ALA A 110 -3.11 0.99 -6.51
C ALA A 110 -3.54 2.18 -5.63
N LYS A 111 -4.80 2.19 -5.18
CA LYS A 111 -5.35 3.24 -4.31
C LYS A 111 -4.99 3.06 -2.84
N ASP A 112 -4.87 1.82 -2.37
CA ASP A 112 -4.55 1.49 -0.99
C ASP A 112 -3.34 0.55 -0.91
N SER A 113 -2.17 1.14 -0.69
CA SER A 113 -0.93 0.39 -0.53
C SER A 113 -0.93 -0.56 0.67
N TYR A 114 -1.88 -0.41 1.61
CA TYR A 114 -2.00 -1.25 2.80
C TYR A 114 -2.31 -2.71 2.46
N CYS A 115 -3.19 -2.97 1.49
CA CYS A 115 -3.49 -4.34 1.05
C CYS A 115 -2.23 -5.01 0.49
N LEU A 116 -1.48 -4.28 -0.34
CA LEU A 116 -0.24 -4.80 -0.94
C LEU A 116 0.83 -5.08 0.12
N LYS A 117 1.02 -4.16 1.08
CA LYS A 117 1.94 -4.37 2.21
C LYS A 117 1.51 -5.55 3.08
N THR A 118 0.21 -5.70 3.35
CA THR A 118 -0.31 -6.81 4.17
C THR A 118 -0.03 -8.15 3.51
N ALA A 119 -0.33 -8.29 2.21
CA ALA A 119 0.02 -9.50 1.47
C ALA A 119 1.53 -9.76 1.48
N PHE A 120 2.34 -8.71 1.37
CA PHE A 120 3.80 -8.81 1.43
C PHE A 120 4.31 -9.28 2.80
N MET A 121 3.76 -8.76 3.90
CA MET A 121 4.10 -9.20 5.25
C MET A 121 3.78 -10.68 5.49
N TYR A 122 2.65 -11.16 4.97
CA TYR A 122 2.36 -12.60 4.98
C TYR A 122 3.34 -13.40 4.13
N TYR A 123 3.72 -12.88 2.97
CA TYR A 123 4.65 -13.56 2.07
C TYR A 123 6.02 -13.79 2.72
N ILE A 124 6.62 -12.73 3.27
CA ILE A 124 7.94 -12.81 3.93
C ILE A 124 7.86 -13.53 5.28
N GLY A 125 6.69 -13.54 5.92
CA GLY A 125 6.45 -14.19 7.21
C GLY A 125 6.34 -15.71 7.13
N LYS A 126 6.29 -16.32 5.95
CA LYS A 126 6.22 -17.80 5.79
C LYS A 126 7.49 -18.51 6.29
N GLY A 127 8.62 -17.80 6.38
CA GLY A 127 9.91 -18.37 6.77
C GLY A 127 10.48 -19.35 5.73
N GLY A 128 11.74 -19.74 5.92
CA GLY A 128 12.41 -20.76 5.09
C GLY A 128 12.74 -20.36 3.65
N GLN A 129 12.45 -19.11 3.26
CA GLN A 129 12.75 -18.55 1.95
C GLN A 129 14.20 -18.06 1.89
N ASN A 130 14.91 -18.37 0.80
CA ASN A 130 16.23 -17.83 0.54
C ASN A 130 16.14 -16.51 -0.24
N TRP A 131 16.47 -15.40 0.43
CA TRP A 131 16.42 -14.06 -0.15
C TRP A 131 17.76 -13.60 -0.75
N LEU A 132 18.77 -14.48 -0.74
CA LEU A 132 20.12 -14.23 -1.23
C LEU A 132 20.37 -14.91 -2.57
N GLY A 133 21.13 -14.24 -3.42
CA GLY A 133 21.58 -14.74 -4.72
C GLY A 133 20.96 -14.02 -5.91
N ASP A 134 21.61 -14.14 -7.07
CA ASP A 134 21.34 -13.33 -8.26
C ASP A 134 19.92 -13.54 -8.82
N ASN A 135 19.33 -14.73 -8.62
CA ASN A 135 17.98 -15.06 -9.09
C ASN A 135 16.88 -14.84 -8.05
N ALA A 136 17.23 -14.59 -6.78
CA ALA A 136 16.27 -14.57 -5.67
C ALA A 136 15.17 -13.53 -5.89
N LEU A 137 15.53 -12.35 -6.42
CA LEU A 137 14.56 -11.30 -6.72
C LEU A 137 13.52 -11.74 -7.76
N GLY A 138 13.95 -12.43 -8.82
CA GLY A 138 13.06 -12.93 -9.87
C GLY A 138 12.13 -14.04 -9.37
N GLU A 139 12.66 -14.97 -8.59
CA GLU A 139 11.88 -16.04 -7.96
C GLU A 139 10.83 -15.48 -7.00
N HIS A 140 11.24 -14.56 -6.12
CA HIS A 140 10.33 -13.92 -5.18
C HIS A 140 9.33 -12.98 -5.85
N PHE A 141 9.70 -12.37 -6.97
CA PHE A 141 8.77 -11.60 -7.79
C PHE A 141 7.62 -12.47 -8.29
N LEU A 142 7.92 -13.61 -8.93
CA LEU A 142 6.89 -14.53 -9.40
C LEU A 142 6.10 -15.14 -8.25
N GLY A 143 6.79 -15.56 -7.18
CA GLY A 143 6.17 -16.14 -5.99
C GLY A 143 5.18 -15.19 -5.33
N PHE A 144 5.57 -13.92 -5.13
CA PHE A 144 4.70 -12.93 -4.51
C PHE A 144 3.50 -12.55 -5.39
N LEU A 145 3.69 -12.45 -6.72
CA LEU A 145 2.56 -12.24 -7.63
C LEU A 145 1.56 -13.41 -7.62
N GLY A 146 2.05 -14.65 -7.48
CA GLY A 146 1.22 -15.84 -7.32
C GLY A 146 0.39 -15.81 -6.03
N GLU A 147 0.99 -15.38 -4.92
CA GLU A 147 0.29 -15.22 -3.65
C GLU A 147 -0.78 -14.12 -3.72
N LEU A 148 -0.45 -12.97 -4.32
CA LEU A 148 -1.42 -11.90 -4.58
C LEU A 148 -2.59 -12.40 -5.44
N GLN A 149 -2.32 -13.17 -6.49
CA GLN A 149 -3.37 -13.79 -7.30
C GLN A 149 -4.26 -14.68 -6.42
N SER A 150 -3.68 -15.51 -5.56
CA SER A 150 -4.44 -16.43 -4.71
C SER A 150 -5.39 -15.72 -3.74
N TYR A 151 -4.96 -14.61 -3.12
CA TYR A 151 -5.81 -13.80 -2.24
C TYR A 151 -6.97 -13.18 -3.02
N LEU A 152 -6.72 -12.71 -4.25
CA LEU A 152 -7.75 -12.13 -5.11
C LEU A 152 -8.76 -13.17 -5.62
N GLU A 153 -8.31 -14.39 -5.96
CA GLU A 153 -9.17 -15.49 -6.40
C GLU A 153 -10.08 -15.97 -5.27
N ARG A 154 -9.54 -16.12 -4.07
CA ARG A 154 -10.30 -16.46 -2.85
C ARG A 154 -11.19 -15.29 -2.42
N GLY A 155 -10.83 -14.07 -2.83
CA GLY A 155 -11.48 -12.84 -2.42
C GLY A 155 -11.33 -12.56 -0.93
N ASN A 156 -10.23 -13.02 -0.34
CA ASN A 156 -9.93 -12.87 1.07
C ASN A 156 -8.45 -12.54 1.26
N LEU A 157 -8.18 -11.41 1.93
CA LEU A 157 -6.86 -11.06 2.46
C LEU A 157 -7.04 -10.69 3.93
N PRO A 158 -6.73 -11.62 4.86
CA PRO A 158 -6.88 -11.33 6.28
C PRO A 158 -6.00 -10.14 6.68
N HIS A 159 -6.48 -9.31 7.59
CA HIS A 159 -5.68 -8.25 8.18
C HIS A 159 -4.54 -8.87 9.01
N TYR A 160 -3.33 -8.30 8.97
CA TYR A 160 -2.15 -8.89 9.61
C TYR A 160 -2.26 -8.97 11.14
N TRP A 161 -2.83 -7.94 11.78
CA TRP A 161 -2.95 -7.87 13.25
C TRP A 161 -4.38 -8.01 13.81
N LEU A 162 -5.41 -7.99 12.97
CA LEU A 162 -6.80 -7.93 13.43
C LEU A 162 -7.52 -9.21 12.98
N PRO A 163 -7.85 -10.11 13.91
CA PRO A 163 -8.56 -11.33 13.55
C PRO A 163 -9.95 -11.00 13.00
N GLY A 164 -10.40 -11.75 12.00
CA GLY A 164 -11.72 -11.60 11.41
C GLY A 164 -11.93 -10.37 10.52
N VAL A 165 -10.90 -9.56 10.28
CA VAL A 165 -10.95 -8.43 9.33
C VAL A 165 -10.39 -8.86 7.98
N ASP A 166 -11.16 -8.67 6.92
CA ASP A 166 -10.74 -8.93 5.53
C ASP A 166 -10.56 -7.60 4.79
N LEU A 167 -9.38 -7.42 4.19
CA LEU A 167 -9.01 -6.21 3.45
C LEU A 167 -9.60 -6.14 2.03
N LEU A 168 -10.20 -7.22 1.54
CA LEU A 168 -10.83 -7.29 0.21
C LEU A 168 -12.37 -7.24 0.27
N ASP A 169 -12.97 -7.22 1.46
CA ASP A 169 -14.44 -7.31 1.64
C ASP A 169 -15.21 -6.16 0.96
N ASP A 170 -14.59 -4.99 0.84
CA ASP A 170 -15.19 -3.82 0.18
C ASP A 170 -15.03 -3.82 -1.35
N ILE A 171 -14.38 -4.83 -1.94
CA ILE A 171 -14.14 -4.94 -3.37
C ILE A 171 -15.17 -5.88 -4.00
N GLY A 172 -15.86 -5.40 -5.03
CA GLY A 172 -16.78 -6.24 -5.79
C GLY A 172 -16.09 -7.46 -6.43
N ARG A 173 -16.71 -8.64 -6.32
CA ARG A 173 -16.17 -9.91 -6.83
C ARG A 173 -15.72 -9.86 -8.30
N ARG A 174 -16.45 -9.15 -9.15
CA ARG A 174 -16.06 -8.95 -10.57
C ARG A 174 -14.70 -8.26 -10.70
N VAL A 175 -14.41 -7.26 -9.86
CA VAL A 175 -13.14 -6.52 -9.88
C VAL A 175 -12.01 -7.42 -9.37
N LEU A 176 -12.26 -8.20 -8.31
CA LEU A 176 -11.30 -9.19 -7.79
C LEU A 176 -10.88 -10.20 -8.86
N VAL A 177 -11.85 -10.81 -9.55
CA VAL A 177 -11.61 -11.76 -10.64
C VAL A 177 -10.83 -11.12 -11.79
N GLN A 178 -11.14 -9.87 -12.15
CA GLN A 178 -10.39 -9.15 -13.18
C GLN A 178 -8.92 -8.94 -12.79
N MET A 179 -8.66 -8.52 -11.56
CA MET A 179 -7.29 -8.34 -11.06
C MET A 179 -6.54 -9.68 -10.99
N ALA A 180 -7.18 -10.74 -10.50
CA ALA A 180 -6.61 -12.09 -10.46
C ALA A 180 -6.24 -12.59 -11.86
N ASN A 181 -7.16 -12.48 -12.83
CA ASN A 181 -6.91 -12.87 -14.22
C ASN A 181 -5.78 -12.05 -14.85
N ARG A 182 -5.60 -10.79 -14.45
CA ARG A 182 -4.49 -9.95 -14.92
C ARG A 182 -3.16 -10.46 -14.38
N LEU A 183 -3.08 -10.77 -13.08
CA LEU A 183 -1.89 -11.37 -12.47
C LEU A 183 -1.57 -12.72 -13.11
N LYS A 184 -2.58 -13.57 -13.33
CA LYS A 184 -2.43 -14.86 -14.02
C LYS A 184 -1.82 -14.70 -15.42
N LYS A 185 -2.26 -13.69 -16.18
CA LYS A 185 -1.67 -13.37 -17.51
C LYS A 185 -0.21 -12.93 -17.40
N ILE A 186 0.16 -12.16 -16.38
CA ILE A 186 1.54 -11.72 -16.15
C ILE A 186 2.44 -12.92 -15.79
N LEU A 187 1.94 -13.80 -14.93
CA LEU A 187 2.67 -14.99 -14.50
C LEU A 187 2.91 -15.98 -15.66
N ASN A 188 1.90 -16.17 -16.51
CA ASN A 188 1.93 -17.18 -17.57
C ASN A 188 2.48 -16.68 -18.92
N ASN A 189 2.76 -15.38 -19.07
CA ASN A 189 3.21 -14.82 -20.35
C ASN A 189 4.37 -13.84 -20.15
N GLU A 190 5.55 -14.27 -20.59
CA GLU A 190 6.78 -13.49 -20.50
C GLU A 190 6.73 -12.17 -21.27
N LEU A 191 6.11 -12.13 -22.45
CA LEU A 191 5.97 -10.88 -23.21
C LEU A 191 5.11 -9.86 -22.44
N VAL A 192 4.03 -10.34 -21.80
CA VAL A 192 3.19 -9.48 -20.95
C VAL A 192 3.96 -9.02 -19.72
N ARG A 193 4.76 -9.91 -19.11
CA ARG A 193 5.62 -9.60 -17.96
C ARG A 193 6.67 -8.55 -18.31
N ASN A 194 7.39 -8.71 -19.42
CA ASN A 194 8.42 -7.76 -19.84
C ASN A 194 7.81 -6.39 -20.17
N LYS A 195 6.60 -6.36 -20.72
CA LYS A 195 5.87 -5.11 -21.01
C LYS A 195 5.48 -4.32 -19.76
N ILE A 196 5.21 -4.97 -18.62
CA ILE A 196 4.89 -4.26 -17.37
C ILE A 196 6.14 -3.84 -16.58
N LEU A 197 7.30 -4.41 -16.91
CA LEU A 197 8.58 -4.10 -16.28
C LEU A 197 9.33 -2.96 -16.98
N ALA A 198 9.03 -2.71 -18.26
CA ALA A 198 9.48 -1.52 -18.99
C ALA A 198 8.85 -0.23 -18.42
#